data_AF-A0A6B3EAJ7-F1
#
_entry.id   AF-A0A6B3EAJ7-F1
#
_cell.length_a   1.000
_cell.length_b   1.000
_cell.length_c   1.000
_cell.angle_alpha   90.00
_cell.angle_beta   90.00
_cell.angle_gamma   90.00
#
_symmetry.space_group_name_H-M   'P 1'
#
loop_
_entity.id
_entity.type
_entity.pdbx_description
1 polymer ?
#
loop_
_entity_poly.entity_id
_entity_poly.type
_entity_poly.pdbx_seq_one_letter_code
_entity_poly.pdbx_strand_id
1 'polypeptide(L)'
;VTGLIDGDGVRISGVKVGEVTDVRVVDHRTAQVTFTVDRDRALPATTTASVKYLNMVGQRYVALERGTGAATGELPGDGTIPLSRTTPALDLTLLFNGFRPLFEGLDPAQMNELAGSIVKVLQGEGGTVESLIQHVGSLSTTVAAKDEVIGEVVGNLTQVLDTFNDREDRFDDLVTTLKELVSGFNADRKPLGEAVQAMGDLTTVTAGLLQDARKPLKEDIHQLGRLSDSLGDGIPQIESFLDKA
;
A
#
# COMPACT_ATOMS: atom_id res chain seq x y z
N VAL A 1 -33.07 -25.63 -24.48
CA VAL A 1 -32.05 -26.32 -23.67
C VAL A 1 -30.70 -25.89 -24.20
N THR A 2 -30.15 -24.79 -23.70
CA THR A 2 -28.83 -24.32 -24.13
C THR A 2 -27.77 -25.16 -23.44
N GLY A 3 -26.92 -25.83 -24.21
CA GLY A 3 -25.70 -26.53 -23.79
C GLY A 3 -25.86 -27.78 -22.90
N LEU A 4 -26.96 -28.53 -23.06
CA LEU A 4 -26.98 -29.97 -22.75
C LEU A 4 -26.67 -30.71 -24.06
N ILE A 5 -25.80 -31.71 -24.02
CA ILE A 5 -25.34 -32.46 -25.20
C ILE A 5 -25.35 -33.97 -24.95
N ASP A 6 -25.19 -34.74 -26.03
CA ASP A 6 -25.06 -36.19 -25.96
C ASP A 6 -23.84 -36.59 -25.11
N GLY A 7 -24.01 -37.60 -24.26
CA GLY A 7 -23.02 -38.05 -23.29
C GLY A 7 -23.07 -37.34 -21.93
N ASP A 8 -23.83 -36.25 -21.79
CA ASP A 8 -24.05 -35.62 -20.49
C ASP A 8 -24.71 -36.61 -19.51
N GLY A 9 -24.32 -36.55 -18.24
CA GLY A 9 -24.77 -37.53 -17.24
C GLY A 9 -26.24 -37.37 -16.88
N VAL A 10 -26.90 -38.49 -16.61
CA VAL A 10 -28.20 -38.54 -15.91
C VAL A 10 -27.93 -38.96 -14.48
N ARG A 11 -28.50 -38.24 -13.51
CA ARG A 11 -28.22 -38.45 -12.09
C ARG A 11 -29.47 -38.51 -11.23
N ILE A 12 -29.44 -39.38 -10.22
CA ILE A 12 -30.41 -39.39 -9.12
C ILE A 12 -29.64 -39.06 -7.84
N SER A 13 -30.07 -38.02 -7.13
CA SER A 13 -29.40 -37.57 -5.88
C SER A 13 -27.87 -37.40 -6.04
N GLY A 14 -27.42 -36.90 -7.20
CA GLY A 14 -26.01 -36.66 -7.52
C GLY A 14 -25.23 -37.86 -8.06
N VAL A 15 -25.76 -39.08 -7.97
CA VAL A 15 -25.11 -40.30 -8.48
C VAL A 15 -25.44 -40.49 -9.96
N LYS A 16 -24.43 -40.71 -10.83
CA LYS A 16 -24.65 -41.01 -12.25
C LYS A 16 -25.32 -42.38 -12.37
N VAL A 17 -26.45 -42.41 -13.06
CA VAL A 17 -27.29 -43.60 -13.30
C VAL A 17 -27.59 -43.81 -14.78
N GLY A 18 -26.95 -43.06 -15.66
CA GLY A 18 -27.20 -43.10 -17.09
C GLY A 18 -26.63 -41.89 -17.82
N GLU A 19 -27.03 -41.70 -19.07
CA GLU A 19 -26.53 -40.63 -19.93
C GLU A 19 -27.54 -40.19 -20.98
N VAL A 20 -27.39 -38.94 -21.41
CA VAL A 20 -28.13 -38.36 -22.53
C VAL A 20 -27.65 -39.00 -23.83
N THR A 21 -28.58 -39.48 -24.64
CA THR A 21 -28.29 -40.14 -25.91
C THR A 21 -28.69 -39.33 -27.14
N ASP A 22 -29.62 -38.39 -26.99
CA ASP A 22 -30.05 -37.49 -28.07
C ASP A 22 -30.70 -36.23 -27.50
N VAL A 23 -30.38 -35.07 -28.10
CA VAL A 23 -31.04 -33.79 -27.83
C VAL A 23 -31.50 -33.18 -29.15
N ARG A 24 -32.82 -33.10 -29.35
CA ARG A 24 -33.41 -32.52 -30.57
C ARG A 24 -34.46 -31.48 -30.27
N VAL A 25 -34.54 -30.46 -31.11
CA VAL A 25 -35.58 -29.43 -31.04
C VAL A 25 -36.83 -29.97 -31.71
N VAL A 26 -37.94 -30.06 -30.97
CA VAL A 26 -39.23 -30.57 -31.48
C VAL A 26 -40.25 -29.46 -31.72
N ASP A 27 -40.05 -28.31 -31.09
CA ASP A 27 -40.76 -27.06 -31.35
C ASP A 27 -39.80 -25.88 -31.11
N HIS A 28 -40.08 -24.71 -31.67
CA HIS A 28 -39.22 -23.52 -31.67
C HIS A 28 -38.64 -23.16 -30.29
N ARG A 29 -39.30 -23.57 -29.20
CA ARG A 29 -38.88 -23.29 -27.82
C ARG A 29 -38.69 -24.53 -26.95
N THR A 30 -38.87 -25.73 -27.50
CA THR A 30 -38.87 -26.99 -26.73
C THR A 30 -37.92 -28.00 -27.33
N ALA A 31 -37.00 -28.53 -26.50
CA ALA A 31 -36.15 -29.65 -26.89
C ALA A 31 -36.66 -30.93 -26.23
N GLN A 32 -36.68 -32.00 -27.00
CA GLN A 32 -36.83 -33.36 -26.52
C GLN A 32 -35.44 -33.91 -26.20
N VAL A 33 -35.28 -34.40 -24.97
CA VAL A 33 -34.06 -35.05 -24.49
C VAL A 33 -34.35 -36.53 -24.31
N THR A 34 -33.59 -37.37 -25.01
CA THR A 34 -33.61 -38.82 -24.86
C THR A 34 -32.41 -39.22 -24.03
N PHE A 35 -32.63 -40.11 -23.06
CA PHE A 35 -31.57 -40.55 -22.16
C PHE A 35 -31.82 -41.97 -21.68
N THR A 36 -30.76 -42.62 -21.21
CA THR A 36 -30.81 -43.96 -20.61
C THR A 36 -30.73 -43.88 -19.10
N VAL A 37 -31.24 -44.91 -18.43
CA VAL A 37 -31.07 -45.15 -16.99
C VAL A 37 -30.72 -46.62 -16.79
N ASP A 38 -29.82 -46.88 -15.85
CA ASP A 38 -29.37 -48.22 -15.48
C ASP A 38 -30.55 -49.12 -15.08
N ARG A 39 -30.53 -50.38 -15.53
CA ARG A 39 -31.67 -51.31 -15.42
C ARG A 39 -32.04 -51.68 -13.98
N ASP A 40 -31.13 -51.47 -13.02
CA ASP A 40 -31.36 -51.73 -11.59
C ASP A 40 -32.02 -50.54 -10.86
N ARG A 41 -32.46 -49.51 -11.60
CA ARG A 41 -33.12 -48.32 -11.07
C ARG A 41 -34.52 -48.15 -11.68
N ALA A 42 -35.53 -48.52 -10.90
CA ALA A 42 -36.91 -48.20 -11.21
C ALA A 42 -37.21 -46.72 -10.93
N LEU A 43 -37.73 -46.03 -11.95
CA LEU A 43 -38.19 -44.64 -11.80
C LEU A 43 -39.67 -44.62 -11.42
N PRO A 44 -40.08 -43.92 -10.34
CA PRO A 44 -41.49 -43.71 -10.05
C PRO A 44 -42.22 -43.03 -11.21
N ALA A 45 -43.50 -43.33 -11.41
CA ALA A 45 -44.32 -42.67 -12.43
C ALA A 45 -44.39 -41.15 -12.23
N THR A 46 -44.17 -40.66 -11.01
CA THR A 46 -44.14 -39.25 -10.61
C THR A 46 -42.79 -38.55 -10.81
N THR A 47 -41.78 -39.22 -11.38
CA THR A 47 -40.44 -38.64 -11.58
C THR A 47 -40.49 -37.28 -12.28
N THR A 48 -39.69 -36.34 -11.79
CA THR A 48 -39.43 -35.03 -12.39
C THR A 48 -38.01 -35.00 -12.95
N ALA A 49 -37.78 -34.17 -13.97
CA ALA A 49 -36.47 -34.00 -14.57
C ALA A 49 -36.07 -32.53 -14.58
N SER A 50 -34.86 -32.21 -14.14
CA SER A 50 -34.31 -30.86 -14.23
C SER A 50 -32.94 -30.88 -14.89
N VAL A 51 -32.64 -29.85 -15.67
CA VAL A 51 -31.30 -29.67 -16.21
C VAL A 51 -30.50 -28.82 -15.23
N LYS A 52 -29.40 -29.36 -14.70
CA LYS A 52 -28.55 -28.70 -13.70
C LYS A 52 -27.14 -28.52 -14.24
N TYR A 53 -26.36 -27.64 -13.61
CA TYR A 53 -24.94 -27.45 -13.97
C TYR A 53 -24.09 -28.46 -13.22
N LEU A 54 -23.18 -29.11 -13.94
CA LEU A 54 -22.18 -29.98 -13.33
C LEU A 54 -21.01 -29.16 -12.77
N ASN A 55 -20.61 -28.10 -13.48
CA ASN A 55 -19.50 -27.23 -13.08
C ASN A 55 -19.61 -25.82 -13.69
N MET A 56 -18.66 -24.98 -13.28
CA MET A 56 -18.53 -23.57 -13.69
C MET A 56 -18.11 -23.39 -15.16
N VAL A 57 -17.62 -24.44 -15.82
CA VAL A 57 -17.20 -24.40 -17.23
C VAL A 57 -18.41 -24.57 -18.17
N GLY A 58 -19.61 -24.75 -17.60
CA GLY A 58 -20.86 -24.80 -18.36
C GLY A 58 -21.30 -26.21 -18.75
N GLN A 59 -20.66 -27.26 -18.23
CA GLN A 59 -21.14 -28.63 -18.39
C GLN A 59 -22.47 -28.82 -17.65
N ARG A 60 -23.38 -29.61 -18.22
CA ARG A 60 -24.73 -29.85 -17.69
C ARG A 60 -24.97 -31.32 -17.44
N TYR A 61 -26.03 -31.60 -16.69
CA TYR A 61 -26.50 -32.95 -16.45
C TYR A 61 -28.02 -32.95 -16.21
N VAL A 62 -28.66 -34.09 -16.43
CA VAL A 62 -30.09 -34.28 -16.13
C VAL A 62 -30.22 -34.84 -14.73
N ALA A 63 -30.86 -34.10 -13.83
CA ALA A 63 -31.22 -34.56 -12.49
C ALA A 63 -32.64 -35.14 -12.50
N LEU A 64 -32.77 -36.39 -12.07
CA LEU A 64 -34.03 -37.08 -11.87
C LEU A 64 -34.37 -37.09 -10.38
N GLU A 65 -35.57 -36.61 -10.06
CA GLU A 65 -36.07 -36.51 -8.69
C GLU A 65 -37.46 -37.13 -8.57
N ARG A 66 -37.84 -37.54 -7.36
CA ARG A 66 -39.19 -38.04 -7.11
C ARG A 66 -40.15 -36.85 -6.99
N GLY A 67 -41.13 -36.77 -7.89
CA GLY A 67 -42.18 -35.75 -7.81
C GLY A 67 -43.14 -35.97 -6.64
N THR A 68 -44.00 -34.98 -6.40
CA THR A 68 -44.99 -34.99 -5.33
C THR A 68 -46.19 -35.91 -5.65
N GLY A 69 -46.82 -36.45 -4.61
CA GLY A 69 -47.98 -37.35 -4.71
C GLY A 69 -47.66 -38.83 -4.44
N ALA A 70 -48.71 -39.65 -4.31
CA ALA A 70 -48.55 -41.09 -4.16
C ALA A 70 -47.99 -41.67 -5.48
N ALA A 71 -46.82 -42.31 -5.42
CA ALA A 71 -46.23 -42.99 -6.56
C ALA A 71 -47.00 -44.28 -6.85
N THR A 72 -48.11 -44.18 -7.58
CA THR A 72 -48.83 -45.36 -8.08
C THR A 72 -48.17 -45.82 -9.38
N GLY A 73 -47.15 -46.66 -9.24
CA GLY A 73 -46.46 -47.31 -10.37
C GLY A 73 -45.12 -46.68 -10.77
N GLU A 74 -44.52 -47.29 -11.79
CA GLU A 74 -43.21 -46.93 -12.34
C GLU A 74 -43.38 -46.28 -13.71
N LEU A 75 -42.43 -45.43 -14.09
CA LEU A 75 -42.32 -44.93 -15.45
C LEU A 75 -41.95 -46.11 -16.34
N PRO A 76 -42.74 -46.44 -17.38
CA PRO A 76 -42.43 -47.57 -18.25
C PRO A 76 -41.13 -47.33 -19.02
N GLY A 77 -40.52 -48.41 -19.52
CA GLY A 77 -39.48 -48.31 -20.54
C GLY A 77 -39.97 -47.47 -21.72
N ASP A 78 -39.14 -46.55 -22.20
CA ASP A 78 -39.49 -45.54 -23.21
C ASP A 78 -40.59 -44.54 -22.80
N GLY A 79 -40.94 -44.52 -21.51
CA GLY A 79 -41.88 -43.57 -20.93
C GLY A 79 -41.36 -42.14 -21.00
N THR A 80 -42.25 -41.19 -21.29
CA THR A 80 -41.90 -39.76 -21.40
C THR A 80 -42.25 -39.02 -20.12
N ILE A 81 -41.27 -38.26 -19.57
CA ILE A 81 -41.54 -37.28 -18.52
C ILE A 81 -42.18 -36.04 -19.20
N PRO A 82 -43.43 -35.69 -18.88
CA PRO A 82 -44.13 -34.59 -19.55
C PRO A 82 -43.51 -33.24 -19.16
N LEU A 83 -43.62 -32.26 -20.06
CA LEU A 83 -43.04 -30.92 -19.90
C LEU A 83 -43.42 -30.25 -18.56
N SER A 84 -44.63 -30.48 -18.06
CA SER A 84 -45.11 -29.96 -16.76
C SER A 84 -44.33 -30.47 -15.54
N ARG A 85 -43.56 -31.56 -15.70
CA ARG A 85 -42.67 -32.16 -14.70
C ARG A 85 -41.20 -31.99 -15.06
N THR A 86 -40.90 -31.06 -15.95
CA THR A 86 -39.54 -30.70 -16.32
C THR A 86 -39.21 -29.28 -15.90
N THR A 87 -37.96 -29.06 -15.50
CA THR A 87 -37.46 -27.72 -15.17
C THR A 87 -36.27 -27.41 -16.06
N PRO A 88 -36.29 -26.27 -16.79
CA PRO A 88 -35.16 -25.89 -17.64
C PRO A 88 -33.92 -25.55 -16.81
N ALA A 89 -32.77 -25.51 -17.48
CA ALA A 89 -31.53 -25.05 -16.86
C ALA A 89 -31.65 -23.60 -16.40
N LEU A 90 -30.97 -23.28 -15.29
CA LEU A 90 -30.80 -21.90 -14.84
C LEU A 90 -30.08 -21.08 -15.92
N ASP A 91 -30.59 -19.89 -16.21
CA ASP A 91 -29.89 -18.95 -17.08
C ASP A 91 -28.81 -18.21 -16.30
N LEU A 92 -27.58 -18.72 -16.38
CA LEU A 92 -26.44 -18.09 -15.71
C LEU A 92 -26.09 -16.73 -16.32
N THR A 93 -26.46 -16.44 -17.56
CA THR A 93 -26.18 -15.14 -18.19
C THR A 93 -26.95 -14.04 -17.47
N LEU A 94 -28.23 -14.29 -17.17
CA LEU A 94 -29.06 -13.39 -16.38
C LEU A 94 -28.52 -13.25 -14.94
N LEU A 95 -28.05 -14.36 -14.35
CA LEU A 95 -27.44 -14.36 -13.02
C LEU A 95 -26.17 -13.49 -13.01
N PHE A 96 -25.17 -13.80 -13.84
CA PHE A 96 -23.89 -13.07 -13.89
C PHE A 96 -24.06 -11.57 -14.17
N ASN A 97 -25.00 -11.19 -15.04
CA ASN A 97 -25.27 -9.78 -15.31
C ASN A 97 -25.85 -9.04 -14.08
N GLY A 98 -26.61 -9.72 -13.22
CA GLY A 98 -27.13 -9.14 -11.97
C GLY A 98 -26.06 -8.95 -10.88
N PHE A 99 -25.02 -9.77 -10.89
CA PHE A 99 -23.95 -9.75 -9.86
C PHE A 99 -22.66 -9.05 -10.31
N ARG A 100 -22.58 -8.56 -11.55
CA ARG A 100 -21.41 -7.84 -12.10
C ARG A 100 -20.83 -6.77 -11.16
N PRO A 101 -21.62 -5.92 -10.46
CA PRO A 101 -21.08 -4.92 -9.54
C PRO A 101 -20.32 -5.50 -8.33
N LEU A 102 -20.68 -6.71 -7.90
CA LEU A 102 -20.08 -7.38 -6.74
C LEU A 102 -18.76 -8.08 -7.08
N PHE A 103 -18.49 -8.26 -8.37
CA PHE A 103 -17.28 -8.90 -8.88
C PHE A 103 -16.17 -7.91 -9.26
N GLU A 104 -16.44 -6.60 -9.22
CA GLU A 104 -15.51 -5.53 -9.62
C GLU A 104 -14.27 -5.36 -8.70
N GLY A 105 -14.02 -6.28 -7.77
CA GLY A 105 -12.84 -6.25 -6.89
C GLY A 105 -12.36 -7.61 -6.39
N LEU A 106 -12.79 -8.71 -7.01
CA LEU A 106 -12.41 -10.07 -6.59
C LEU A 106 -11.45 -10.73 -7.60
N ASP A 107 -10.49 -11.50 -7.08
CA ASP A 107 -9.61 -12.29 -7.92
C ASP A 107 -10.37 -13.43 -8.63
N PRO A 108 -9.96 -13.86 -9.84
CA PRO A 108 -10.69 -14.85 -10.64
C PRO A 108 -11.01 -16.17 -9.92
N ALA A 109 -10.13 -16.62 -9.02
CA ALA A 109 -10.33 -17.84 -8.23
C ALA A 109 -11.48 -17.69 -7.21
N GLN A 110 -11.54 -16.56 -6.52
CA GLN A 110 -12.59 -16.25 -5.54
C GLN A 110 -13.95 -16.07 -6.23
N MET A 111 -13.94 -15.50 -7.44
CA MET A 111 -15.15 -15.37 -8.25
C MET A 111 -15.73 -16.73 -8.66
N ASN A 112 -14.88 -17.69 -9.06
CA ASN A 112 -15.32 -19.05 -9.39
C ASN A 112 -15.90 -19.79 -8.16
N GLU A 113 -15.29 -19.62 -6.98
CA GLU A 113 -15.76 -20.29 -5.77
C GLU A 113 -17.13 -19.74 -5.30
N LEU A 114 -17.28 -18.42 -5.30
CA LEU A 114 -18.52 -17.76 -4.93
C LEU A 114 -19.65 -18.07 -5.93
N ALA A 115 -19.37 -17.97 -7.23
CA ALA A 115 -20.36 -18.27 -8.26
C ALA A 115 -20.80 -19.75 -8.19
N GLY A 116 -19.87 -20.68 -7.96
CA GLY A 116 -20.19 -22.10 -7.78
C GLY A 116 -21.06 -22.36 -6.55
N SER A 117 -20.81 -21.64 -5.46
CA SER A 117 -21.60 -21.74 -4.22
C SER A 117 -23.01 -21.21 -4.38
N ILE A 118 -23.18 -20.06 -5.06
CA ILE A 118 -24.50 -19.49 -5.39
C ILE A 118 -25.28 -20.46 -6.26
N VAL A 119 -24.65 -21.03 -7.28
CA VAL A 119 -25.29 -21.99 -8.19
C VAL A 119 -25.79 -23.23 -7.43
N LYS A 120 -24.98 -23.79 -6.54
CA LYS A 120 -25.38 -24.93 -5.69
C LYS A 120 -26.58 -24.59 -4.80
N VAL A 121 -26.58 -23.41 -4.17
CA VAL A 121 -27.70 -22.98 -3.32
C VAL A 121 -28.97 -22.79 -4.14
N LEU A 122 -28.90 -22.11 -5.29
CA LEU A 122 -30.05 -21.90 -6.17
C LEU A 122 -30.59 -23.21 -6.78
N GLN A 123 -29.75 -24.23 -6.93
CA GLN A 123 -30.15 -25.56 -7.41
C GLN A 123 -30.61 -26.51 -6.29
N GLY A 124 -30.62 -26.05 -5.03
CA GLY A 124 -31.02 -26.84 -3.86
C GLY A 124 -29.98 -27.88 -3.42
N GLU A 125 -28.74 -27.76 -3.88
CA GLU A 125 -27.62 -28.67 -3.61
C GLU A 125 -26.66 -28.15 -2.52
N GLY A 126 -26.83 -26.90 -2.08
CA GLY A 126 -26.03 -26.29 -1.02
C GLY A 126 -26.58 -26.60 0.37
N GLY A 127 -25.69 -26.80 1.34
CA GLY A 127 -26.05 -26.75 2.77
C GLY A 127 -26.80 -25.45 3.06
N THR A 128 -27.73 -25.51 4.01
CA THR A 128 -28.64 -24.43 4.44
C THR A 128 -28.00 -23.05 4.39
N VAL A 129 -28.82 -22.02 4.18
CA VAL A 129 -28.48 -20.58 4.22
C VAL A 129 -27.40 -20.19 5.26
N GLU A 130 -27.28 -20.95 6.35
CA GLU A 130 -26.16 -20.95 7.30
C GLU A 130 -24.74 -21.01 6.70
N SER A 131 -24.47 -21.79 5.64
CA SER A 131 -23.12 -21.86 5.04
C SER A 131 -22.78 -20.60 4.23
N LEU A 132 -23.78 -19.95 3.63
CA LEU A 132 -23.64 -18.62 3.03
C LEU A 132 -23.42 -17.57 4.11
N ILE A 133 -24.13 -17.66 5.25
CA ILE A 133 -23.94 -16.74 6.39
C ILE A 133 -22.56 -16.93 7.04
N GLN A 134 -22.02 -18.15 7.12
CA GLN A 134 -20.67 -18.39 7.61
C GLN A 134 -19.59 -17.82 6.66
N HIS A 135 -19.78 -17.92 5.34
CA HIS A 135 -18.88 -17.28 4.37
C HIS A 135 -19.03 -15.75 4.33
N VAL A 136 -20.22 -15.21 4.57
CA VAL A 136 -20.41 -13.77 4.81
C VAL A 136 -19.76 -13.36 6.13
N GLY A 137 -19.76 -14.22 7.15
CA GLY A 137 -19.04 -14.04 8.41
C GLY A 137 -17.52 -13.99 8.22
N SER A 138 -16.94 -14.87 7.39
CA SER A 138 -15.52 -14.82 7.02
C SER A 138 -15.16 -13.62 6.14
N LEU A 139 -16.10 -13.15 5.32
CA LEU A 139 -15.98 -11.88 4.59
C LEU A 139 -16.01 -10.69 5.55
N SER A 140 -16.84 -10.73 6.59
CA SER A 140 -16.89 -9.71 7.63
C SER A 140 -15.62 -9.70 8.50
N THR A 141 -14.94 -10.84 8.67
CA THR A 141 -13.60 -10.88 9.31
C THR A 141 -12.51 -10.35 8.40
N THR A 142 -12.63 -10.53 7.09
CA THR A 142 -11.72 -9.94 6.09
C THR A 142 -11.93 -8.42 5.96
N VAL A 143 -13.17 -7.94 6.13
CA VAL A 143 -13.49 -6.52 6.25
C VAL A 143 -13.03 -5.95 7.59
N ALA A 144 -13.20 -6.67 8.70
CA ALA A 144 -12.66 -6.26 10.00
C ALA A 144 -11.12 -6.21 10.01
N ALA A 145 -10.45 -7.12 9.30
CA ALA A 145 -9.01 -7.07 9.08
C ALA A 145 -8.60 -5.88 8.19
N LYS A 146 -9.46 -5.44 7.27
CA LYS A 146 -9.26 -4.18 6.53
C LYS A 146 -9.50 -2.95 7.40
N ASP A 147 -10.44 -2.98 8.35
CA ASP A 147 -10.65 -1.87 9.29
C ASP A 147 -9.45 -1.69 10.23
N GLU A 148 -8.82 -2.78 10.66
CA GLU A 148 -7.57 -2.73 11.45
C GLU A 148 -6.41 -2.15 10.61
N VAL A 149 -6.25 -2.59 9.36
CA VAL A 149 -5.23 -2.05 8.43
C VAL A 149 -5.51 -0.58 8.07
N ILE A 150 -6.78 -0.19 7.87
CA ILE A 150 -7.15 1.21 7.64
C ILE A 150 -6.87 2.04 8.90
N GLY A 151 -7.15 1.50 10.09
CA GLY A 151 -6.79 2.10 11.37
C GLY A 151 -5.29 2.32 11.51
N GLU A 152 -4.47 1.34 11.14
CA GLU A 152 -3.01 1.49 11.10
C GLU A 152 -2.55 2.55 10.08
N VAL A 153 -3.14 2.59 8.88
CA VAL A 153 -2.79 3.60 7.86
C VAL A 153 -3.15 5.01 8.33
N VAL A 154 -4.34 5.19 8.91
CA VAL A 154 -4.77 6.46 9.49
C VAL A 154 -3.86 6.86 10.66
N GLY A 155 -3.55 5.93 11.57
CA GLY A 155 -2.62 6.17 12.68
C GLY A 155 -1.22 6.56 12.20
N ASN A 156 -0.68 5.86 11.20
CA ASN A 156 0.60 6.20 10.58
C ASN A 156 0.55 7.57 9.88
N LEU A 157 -0.55 7.91 9.20
CA LEU A 157 -0.71 9.22 8.59
C LEU A 157 -0.79 10.33 9.64
N THR A 158 -1.53 10.13 10.74
CA THR A 158 -1.56 11.05 11.88
C THR A 158 -0.16 11.22 12.46
N GLN A 159 0.61 10.15 12.65
CA GLN A 159 1.98 10.24 13.16
C GLN A 159 2.93 10.98 12.20
N VAL A 160 2.77 10.82 10.88
CA VAL A 160 3.52 11.57 9.87
C VAL A 160 3.14 13.05 9.89
N LEU A 161 1.85 13.37 10.01
CA LEU A 161 1.36 14.75 10.12
C LEU A 161 1.84 15.41 11.41
N ASP A 162 1.82 14.71 12.54
CA ASP A 162 2.36 15.21 13.81
C ASP A 162 3.87 15.44 13.70
N THR A 163 4.62 14.53 13.07
CA THR A 163 6.05 14.72 12.80
C THR A 163 6.32 15.91 11.87
N PHE A 164 5.40 16.22 10.95
CA PHE A 164 5.49 17.36 10.07
C PHE A 164 5.18 18.68 10.80
N ASN A 165 4.14 18.70 11.65
CA ASN A 165 3.80 19.82 12.51
C ASN A 165 4.94 20.12 13.51
N ASP A 166 5.52 19.10 14.14
CA ASP A 166 6.70 19.24 15.02
C ASP A 166 7.93 19.81 14.29
N ARG A 167 8.01 19.64 12.96
CA ARG A 167 9.08 20.23 12.13
C ARG A 167 8.77 21.66 11.72
N GLU A 168 7.50 22.06 11.66
CA GLU A 168 7.08 23.45 11.44
C GLU A 168 7.52 24.31 12.62
N ASP A 169 7.31 23.86 13.86
CA ASP A 169 7.80 24.53 15.06
C ASP A 169 9.34 24.71 15.04
N ARG A 170 10.08 23.68 14.62
CA ARG A 170 11.54 23.77 14.47
C ARG A 170 11.97 24.72 13.36
N PHE A 171 11.15 24.89 12.32
CA PHE A 171 11.42 25.83 11.25
C PHE A 171 11.21 27.27 11.72
N ASP A 172 10.14 27.52 12.48
CA ASP A 172 9.88 28.82 13.10
C ASP A 172 10.96 29.21 14.13
N ASP A 173 11.44 28.25 14.93
CA ASP A 173 12.59 28.43 15.82
C ASP A 173 13.86 28.78 15.06
N LEU A 174 14.13 28.12 13.93
CA LEU A 174 15.29 28.39 13.09
C LEU A 174 15.22 29.79 12.47
N VAL A 175 14.05 30.20 11.96
CA VAL A 175 13.83 31.54 11.41
C VAL A 175 13.99 32.61 12.48
N THR A 176 13.47 32.37 13.69
CA THR A 176 13.61 33.27 14.84
C THR A 176 15.07 33.39 15.25
N THR A 177 15.78 32.26 15.40
CA THR A 177 17.21 32.24 15.73
C THR A 177 18.05 32.95 14.68
N LEU A 178 17.75 32.75 13.39
CA LEU A 178 18.45 33.42 12.31
C LEU A 178 18.19 34.94 12.34
N LYS A 179 16.96 35.36 12.62
CA LYS A 179 16.61 36.78 12.78
C LYS A 179 17.34 37.40 13.96
N GLU A 180 17.40 36.71 15.10
CA GLU A 180 18.17 37.14 16.27
C GLU A 180 19.65 37.28 15.94
N LEU A 181 20.26 36.28 15.29
CA LEU A 181 21.66 36.32 14.87
C LEU A 181 21.94 37.51 13.94
N VAL A 182 21.13 37.70 12.91
CA VAL A 182 21.30 38.80 11.95
C VAL A 182 21.12 40.16 12.62
N SER A 183 20.13 40.28 13.51
CA SER A 183 19.88 41.53 14.23
C SER A 183 20.98 41.87 15.24
N GLY A 184 21.48 40.88 15.99
CA GLY A 184 22.60 41.02 16.90
C GLY A 184 23.88 41.41 16.16
N PHE A 185 24.20 40.72 15.06
CA PHE A 185 25.35 41.07 14.23
C PHE A 185 25.26 42.49 13.65
N ASN A 186 24.06 42.92 13.23
CA ASN A 186 23.86 44.28 12.75
C ASN A 186 23.98 45.33 13.87
N ALA A 187 23.56 45.00 15.10
CA ALA A 187 23.74 45.86 16.27
C ALA A 187 25.23 46.00 16.64
N ASP A 188 25.96 44.89 16.61
CA ASP A 188 27.39 44.83 16.96
C ASP A 188 28.30 45.43 15.88
N ARG A 189 27.79 45.71 14.67
CA ARG A 189 28.54 46.32 13.58
C ARG A 189 29.20 47.65 13.98
N LYS A 190 28.53 48.47 14.79
CA LYS A 190 29.07 49.75 15.27
C LYS A 190 30.22 49.55 16.26
N PRO A 191 30.03 48.84 17.39
CA PRO A 191 31.13 48.49 18.30
C PRO A 191 32.33 47.83 17.62
N LEU A 192 32.11 46.89 16.69
CA LEU A 192 33.17 46.23 15.95
C LEU A 192 33.92 47.20 15.03
N GLY A 193 33.21 48.09 14.35
CA GLY A 193 33.81 49.15 13.55
C GLY A 193 34.64 50.12 14.39
N GLU A 194 34.13 50.51 15.56
CA GLU A 194 34.84 51.37 16.52
C GLU A 194 36.11 50.68 17.05
N ALA A 195 36.06 49.38 17.34
CA ALA A 195 37.23 48.62 17.78
C ALA A 195 38.31 48.55 16.69
N VAL A 196 37.93 48.28 15.44
CA VAL A 196 38.87 48.26 14.30
C VAL A 196 39.48 49.64 14.06
N GLN A 197 38.68 50.69 14.15
CA GLN A 197 39.18 52.06 14.03
C GLN A 197 40.16 52.40 15.15
N ALA A 198 39.83 52.08 16.40
CA ALA A 198 40.71 52.29 17.55
C ALA A 198 42.05 51.55 17.41
N MET A 199 42.05 50.34 16.86
CA MET A 199 43.28 49.60 16.53
C MET A 199 44.11 50.31 15.45
N GLY A 200 43.47 50.85 14.41
CA GLY A 200 44.12 51.64 13.36
C GLY A 200 44.74 52.93 13.91
N ASP A 201 44.01 53.63 14.78
CA ASP A 201 44.48 54.85 15.44
C ASP A 201 45.66 54.54 16.36
N LEU A 202 45.59 53.49 17.17
CA LEU A 202 46.68 53.06 18.05
C LEU A 202 47.94 52.68 17.26
N THR A 203 47.78 51.99 16.12
CA THR A 203 48.90 51.66 15.23
C THR A 203 49.54 52.92 14.65
N THR A 204 48.72 53.90 14.25
CA THR A 204 49.19 55.19 13.73
C THR A 204 49.93 56.00 14.78
N VAL A 205 49.39 56.08 16.00
CA VAL A 205 50.04 56.75 17.14
C VAL A 205 51.36 56.09 17.48
N THR A 206 51.41 54.74 17.50
CA THR A 206 52.63 53.99 17.78
C THR A 206 53.69 54.20 16.71
N ALA A 207 53.29 54.20 15.42
CA ALA A 207 54.18 54.49 14.31
C ALA A 207 54.72 55.93 14.36
N GLY A 208 53.86 56.90 14.70
CA GLY A 208 54.24 58.30 14.90
C GLY A 208 55.25 58.45 16.04
N LEU A 209 54.99 57.84 17.20
CA LEU A 209 55.92 57.85 18.33
C LEU A 209 57.29 57.27 17.96
N LEU A 210 57.32 56.18 17.20
CA LEU A 210 58.57 55.56 16.73
C LEU A 210 59.32 56.46 15.73
N GLN A 211 58.60 57.17 14.86
CA GLN A 211 59.18 58.14 13.93
C GLN A 211 59.75 59.36 14.66
N ASP A 212 59.00 59.91 15.61
CA ASP A 212 59.39 61.08 16.40
C ASP A 212 60.59 60.77 17.31
N ALA A 213 60.60 59.58 17.93
CA ALA A 213 61.69 59.14 18.78
C ALA A 213 62.99 58.86 18.00
N ARG A 214 62.91 58.57 16.69
CA ARG A 214 64.06 58.17 15.87
C ARG A 214 65.17 59.21 15.84
N LYS A 215 64.82 60.50 15.74
CA LYS A 215 65.81 61.59 15.60
C LYS A 215 66.55 61.85 16.93
N PRO A 216 65.86 62.04 18.08
CA PRO A 216 66.53 62.11 19.38
C PRO A 216 67.40 60.89 19.69
N LEU A 217 66.89 59.67 19.46
CA LEU A 217 67.68 58.44 19.67
C LEU A 217 68.94 58.40 18.82
N LYS A 218 68.86 58.81 17.54
CA LYS A 218 70.03 58.90 16.67
C LYS A 218 71.04 59.94 17.17
N GLU A 219 70.55 61.08 17.65
CA GLU A 219 71.39 62.12 18.23
C GLU A 219 72.07 61.62 19.51
N ASP A 220 71.32 61.04 20.44
CA ASP A 220 71.85 60.48 21.69
C ASP A 220 72.91 59.40 21.42
N ILE A 221 72.69 58.52 20.43
CA ILE A 221 73.70 57.54 19.99
C ILE A 221 74.95 58.25 19.45
N HIS A 222 74.80 59.29 18.63
CA HIS A 222 75.94 60.09 18.16
C HIS A 222 76.69 60.77 19.31
N GLN A 223 75.98 61.31 20.30
CA GLN A 223 76.57 61.95 21.49
C GLN A 223 77.33 60.95 22.36
N LEU A 224 76.77 59.76 22.59
CA LEU A 224 77.42 58.67 23.32
C LEU A 224 78.68 58.17 22.57
N GLY A 225 78.63 58.12 21.24
CA GLY A 225 79.80 57.85 20.40
C GLY A 225 80.91 58.86 20.63
N ARG A 226 80.59 60.17 20.56
CA ARG A 226 81.56 61.24 20.82
C ARG A 226 82.15 61.19 22.23
N LEU A 227 81.33 60.87 23.24
CA LEU A 227 81.81 60.67 24.61
C LEU A 227 82.78 59.48 24.70
N SER A 228 82.45 58.38 24.02
CA SER A 228 83.28 57.16 23.99
C SER A 228 84.62 57.41 23.29
N ASP A 229 84.61 58.12 22.15
CA ASP A 229 85.83 58.53 21.45
C ASP A 229 86.67 59.47 22.32
N SER A 230 86.06 60.48 22.94
CA SER A 230 86.76 61.39 23.86
C SER A 230 87.34 60.68 25.07
N LEU A 231 86.66 59.66 25.60
CA LEU A 231 87.18 58.86 26.71
C LEU A 231 88.34 57.98 26.23
N GLY A 232 88.21 57.36 25.05
CA GLY A 232 89.26 56.56 24.39
C GLY A 232 90.52 57.37 24.10
N ASP A 233 90.38 58.55 23.51
CA ASP A 233 91.47 59.50 23.26
C ASP A 233 92.12 60.00 24.56
N GLY A 234 91.36 60.03 25.65
CA GLY A 234 91.81 60.38 26.99
C GLY A 234 92.51 59.23 27.74
N ILE A 235 92.37 57.97 27.31
CA ILE A 235 93.00 56.80 27.98
C ILE A 235 94.51 56.99 28.14
N PRO A 236 95.30 57.41 27.14
CA PRO A 236 96.74 57.59 27.30
C PRO A 236 97.10 58.66 28.34
N GLN A 237 96.24 59.67 28.52
CA GLN A 237 96.43 60.73 29.51
C GLN A 237 96.08 60.25 30.92
N ILE A 238 95.04 59.41 31.05
CA ILE A 238 94.65 58.76 32.30
C ILE A 238 95.71 57.73 32.70
N GLU A 239 96.19 56.88 31.79
CA GLU A 239 97.30 55.95 32.01
C GLU A 239 98.58 56.69 32.41
N SER A 240 98.94 57.77 31.71
CA SER A 240 100.09 58.61 32.11
C SER A 240 99.91 59.27 33.48
N PHE A 241 98.67 59.54 33.93
CA PHE A 241 98.40 60.12 35.24
C PHE A 241 98.47 59.04 36.34
N LEU A 242 97.93 57.85 36.07
CA LEU A 242 97.95 56.70 36.98
C LEU A 242 99.35 56.11 37.14
N ASP A 243 100.18 56.07 36.09
CA ASP A 243 101.60 55.66 36.18
C ASP A 243 102.47 56.66 36.96
N LYS A 244 101.96 57.88 37.20
CA LYS A 244 102.64 58.94 37.98
C LYS A 244 102.11 59.10 39.41
N ALA A 245 101.06 58.37 39.79
CA ALA A 245 100.48 58.33 41.13
C ALA A 245 101.03 57.14 41.92
#